data_AF-A0A645A8K7-F1
#
_entry.id   AF-A0A645A8K7-F1
#
_cell.length_a   1.000
_cell.length_b   1.000
_cell.length_c   1.000
_cell.angle_alpha   90.00
_cell.angle_beta   90.00
_cell.angle_gamma   90.00
#
_symmetry.space_group_name_H-M   'P 1'
#
loop_
_entity.id
_entity.type
_entity.pdbx_description
1 polymer ?
#
loop_
_entity_poly.entity_id
_entity_poly.type
_entity_poly.pdbx_seq_one_letter_code
_entity_poly.pdbx_strand_id
1 'polypeptide(L)'
;MVTSSWRQIVSAVRAVEGVDGVWIHSCGQGLPVDLAGTAGFTGLSLDARYLGTAELDACGNWISDGGTLALGIARTDEVRVPSADELTTATVRILRAFEMPPEVLGSQVVLTPACGLAGWSVASAARLLTNLQQAGGLVTEQLAG
;
A
#
# COMPACT_ATOMS: atom_id res chain seq x y z
N MET A 1 -0.59 21.97 -13.32
CA MET A 1 0.86 22.15 -13.11
C MET A 1 1.52 20.99 -12.37
N VAL A 2 0.90 20.38 -11.34
CA VAL A 2 1.48 19.17 -10.69
C VAL A 2 1.45 17.93 -11.60
N THR A 3 0.39 17.77 -12.40
CA THR A 3 0.28 16.67 -13.39
C THR A 3 1.39 16.65 -14.43
N SER A 4 1.85 17.82 -14.87
CA SER A 4 2.93 17.90 -15.87
C SER A 4 4.25 17.39 -15.31
N SER A 5 4.57 17.69 -14.05
CA SER A 5 5.82 17.25 -13.42
C SER A 5 5.82 15.76 -13.09
N TRP A 6 4.72 15.23 -12.53
CA TRP A 6 4.62 13.79 -12.24
C TRP A 6 4.63 12.95 -13.52
N ARG A 7 3.89 13.36 -14.54
CA ARG A 7 3.90 12.67 -15.83
C ARG A 7 5.29 12.68 -16.48
N GLN A 8 6.03 13.78 -16.35
CA GLN A 8 7.40 13.86 -16.85
C GLN A 8 8.33 12.86 -16.12
N ILE A 9 8.22 12.75 -14.79
CA ILE A 9 8.99 11.77 -14.00
C ILE A 9 8.65 10.34 -14.42
N VAL A 10 7.35 10.00 -14.45
CA VAL A 10 6.90 8.66 -14.85
C VAL A 10 7.37 8.34 -16.27
N SER A 11 7.23 9.27 -17.22
CA SER A 11 7.68 9.09 -18.60
C SER A 11 9.19 8.87 -18.70
N ALA A 12 9.99 9.61 -17.94
CA ALA A 12 11.44 9.47 -17.96
C ALA A 12 11.87 8.12 -17.36
N VAL A 13 11.25 7.68 -16.27
CA VAL A 13 11.56 6.40 -15.62
C VAL A 13 11.14 5.22 -16.48
N ARG A 14 9.96 5.26 -17.12
CA ARG A 14 9.50 4.20 -18.04
C ARG A 14 10.34 4.07 -19.31
N ALA A 15 11.11 5.09 -19.67
CA ALA A 15 12.04 5.02 -20.80
C ALA A 15 13.32 4.21 -20.47
N VAL A 16 13.54 3.85 -19.20
CA VAL A 16 14.64 3.01 -18.77
C VAL A 16 14.28 1.53 -19.03
N GLU A 17 15.15 0.81 -19.73
CA GLU A 17 14.96 -0.60 -20.03
C GLU A 17 14.88 -1.45 -18.74
N GLY A 18 13.93 -2.38 -18.69
CA GLY A 18 13.72 -3.26 -17.54
C GLY A 18 12.90 -2.66 -16.39
N VAL A 19 12.34 -1.45 -16.57
CA VAL A 19 11.41 -0.86 -15.58
C VAL A 19 9.96 -1.16 -15.95
N ASP A 20 9.31 -2.01 -15.16
CA ASP A 20 7.92 -2.43 -15.40
C ASP A 20 6.87 -1.46 -14.84
N GLY A 21 7.27 -0.56 -13.93
CA GLY A 21 6.32 0.33 -13.26
C GLY A 21 6.97 1.41 -12.42
N VAL A 22 6.17 2.40 -12.03
CA VAL A 22 6.60 3.53 -11.21
C VAL A 22 5.64 3.64 -10.03
N TRP A 23 6.20 3.67 -8.83
CA TRP A 23 5.42 3.71 -7.60
C TRP A 23 5.60 5.06 -6.90
N ILE A 24 4.57 5.50 -6.19
CA ILE A 24 4.64 6.67 -5.32
C ILE A 24 4.29 6.28 -3.89
N HIS A 25 5.04 6.83 -2.94
CA HIS A 25 4.83 6.64 -1.52
C HIS A 25 4.36 7.94 -0.87
N SER A 26 3.38 7.86 0.03
CA SER A 26 2.99 8.95 0.93
C SER A 26 2.63 8.40 2.30
N CYS A 27 3.39 8.79 3.32
CA CYS A 27 3.02 8.61 4.73
C CYS A 27 2.36 9.88 5.31
N GLY A 28 1.86 10.77 4.45
CA GLY A 28 1.10 11.97 4.80
C GLY A 28 -0.30 11.93 4.20
N GLN A 29 -1.16 12.84 4.66
CA GLN A 29 -2.55 12.96 4.21
C GLN A 29 -2.64 13.56 2.80
N GLY A 30 -3.74 13.25 2.11
CA GLY A 30 -4.17 14.00 0.92
C GLY A 30 -3.39 13.72 -0.35
N LEU A 31 -2.81 12.52 -0.52
CA LEU A 31 -2.29 12.13 -1.83
C LEU A 31 -3.46 12.03 -2.82
N PRO A 32 -3.45 12.78 -3.94
CA PRO A 32 -4.52 12.71 -4.92
C PRO A 32 -4.37 11.46 -5.80
N VAL A 33 -5.07 10.38 -5.43
CA VAL A 33 -5.00 9.05 -6.07
C VAL A 33 -5.30 9.12 -7.58
N ASP A 34 -6.38 9.79 -7.98
CA ASP A 34 -6.74 9.94 -9.40
C ASP A 34 -5.64 10.67 -10.20
N LEU A 35 -4.98 11.64 -9.55
CA LEU A 35 -3.87 12.36 -10.16
C LEU A 35 -2.66 11.46 -10.38
N ALA A 36 -2.39 10.56 -9.43
CA ALA A 36 -1.33 9.58 -9.55
C ALA A 36 -1.61 8.60 -10.71
N GLY A 37 -2.87 8.15 -10.85
CA GLY A 37 -3.30 7.34 -12.00
C GLY A 37 -3.13 8.06 -13.33
N THR A 38 -3.65 9.29 -13.46
CA THR A 38 -3.51 10.08 -14.71
C THR A 38 -2.08 10.52 -15.02
N ALA A 39 -1.17 10.49 -14.03
CA ALA A 39 0.26 10.68 -14.21
C ALA A 39 0.99 9.41 -14.68
N GLY A 40 0.38 8.23 -14.53
CA GLY A 40 0.90 6.94 -14.97
C GLY A 40 1.69 6.17 -13.91
N PHE A 41 1.52 6.48 -12.63
CA PHE A 41 1.99 5.57 -11.58
C PHE A 41 1.23 4.23 -11.70
N THR A 42 1.87 3.15 -11.27
CA THR A 42 1.31 1.78 -11.29
C THR A 42 1.16 1.19 -9.89
N GLY A 43 1.78 1.82 -8.89
CA GLY A 43 1.65 1.42 -7.50
C GLY A 43 1.59 2.62 -6.56
N LEU A 44 0.76 2.50 -5.52
CA LEU A 44 0.65 3.45 -4.41
C LEU A 44 1.10 2.78 -3.13
N SER A 45 1.92 3.44 -2.33
CA SER A 45 2.27 3.01 -0.97
C SER A 45 1.78 4.06 0.02
N LEU A 46 0.69 3.74 0.73
CA LEU A 46 -0.05 4.68 1.56
C LEU A 46 -0.10 4.21 3.01
N ASP A 47 0.07 5.13 3.94
CA ASP A 47 -0.14 4.87 5.36
C ASP A 47 -1.63 4.68 5.66
N ALA A 48 -1.99 3.50 6.15
CA ALA A 48 -3.37 3.11 6.43
C ALA A 48 -4.07 4.04 7.44
N ARG A 49 -3.32 4.77 8.27
CA ARG A 49 -3.88 5.75 9.24
C ARG A 49 -4.56 6.93 8.58
N TYR A 50 -4.24 7.22 7.32
CA TYR A 50 -4.80 8.34 6.57
C TYR A 50 -5.82 7.92 5.52
N LEU A 51 -6.22 6.64 5.50
CA LEU A 51 -7.27 6.15 4.62
C LEU A 51 -8.64 6.30 5.28
N GLY A 52 -9.20 7.51 5.21
CA GLY A 52 -10.60 7.78 5.54
C GLY A 52 -11.53 7.25 4.45
N THR A 53 -12.84 7.51 4.59
CA THR A 53 -13.84 7.03 3.61
C THR A 53 -13.52 7.48 2.18
N ALA A 54 -13.20 8.76 1.98
CA ALA A 54 -12.91 9.29 0.64
C ALA A 54 -11.63 8.68 0.05
N GLU A 55 -10.59 8.48 0.85
CA GLU A 55 -9.35 7.85 0.40
C GLU A 55 -9.56 6.35 0.10
N LEU A 56 -10.39 5.65 0.86
CA LEU A 56 -10.76 4.27 0.59
C LEU A 56 -11.54 4.15 -0.72
N ASP A 57 -12.51 5.04 -0.98
CA ASP A 57 -13.25 5.05 -2.25
C ASP A 57 -12.29 5.24 -3.44
N ALA A 58 -11.36 6.21 -3.32
CA ALA A 58 -10.37 6.46 -4.36
C ALA A 58 -9.40 5.29 -4.55
N CYS A 59 -8.96 4.66 -3.46
CA CYS A 59 -8.13 3.45 -3.52
C CYS A 59 -8.89 2.27 -4.13
N GLY A 60 -10.20 2.17 -3.90
CA GLY A 60 -11.06 1.15 -4.50
C GLY A 60 -11.13 1.30 -6.03
N ASN A 61 -11.35 2.51 -6.52
CA ASN A 61 -11.29 2.78 -7.97
C ASN A 61 -9.91 2.43 -8.55
N TRP A 62 -8.84 2.86 -7.87
CA TRP A 62 -7.47 2.54 -8.24
C TRP A 62 -7.19 1.04 -8.38
N ILE A 63 -7.65 0.23 -7.41
CA ILE A 63 -7.52 -1.23 -7.46
C ILE A 63 -8.35 -1.77 -8.62
N SER A 64 -9.60 -1.33 -8.78
CA SER A 64 -10.48 -1.78 -9.88
C SER A 64 -9.88 -1.49 -11.26
N ASP A 65 -9.11 -0.42 -11.39
CA ASP A 65 -8.41 -0.02 -12.62
C ASP A 65 -7.09 -0.78 -12.87
N GLY A 66 -6.74 -1.76 -12.03
CA GLY A 66 -5.54 -2.58 -12.18
C GLY A 66 -4.32 -2.07 -11.41
N GLY A 67 -4.47 -1.01 -10.61
CA GLY A 67 -3.38 -0.46 -9.80
C GLY A 67 -3.02 -1.34 -8.60
N THR A 68 -1.75 -1.31 -8.18
CA THR A 68 -1.29 -1.99 -6.94
C THR A 68 -1.34 -1.03 -5.75
N LEU A 69 -1.81 -1.50 -4.59
CA LEU A 69 -1.79 -0.76 -3.33
C LEU A 69 -0.89 -1.48 -2.31
N ALA A 70 0.24 -0.88 -1.97
CA ALA A 70 0.98 -1.17 -0.75
C ALA A 70 0.27 -0.50 0.44
N LEU A 71 -0.48 -1.29 1.19
CA LEU A 71 -1.18 -0.88 2.40
C LEU A 71 -0.21 -0.83 3.58
N GLY A 72 0.21 0.38 3.95
CA GLY A 72 1.09 0.69 5.07
C GLY A 72 0.39 0.48 6.40
N ILE A 73 0.19 -0.78 6.79
CA ILE A 73 -0.58 -1.19 7.97
C ILE A 73 0.23 -1.13 9.27
N ALA A 74 1.55 -1.30 9.18
CA ALA A 74 2.44 -1.26 10.34
C ALA A 74 3.05 0.12 10.54
N ARG A 75 2.77 0.76 11.68
CA ARG A 75 3.31 2.09 12.03
C ARG A 75 4.84 2.07 12.11
N THR A 76 5.45 3.16 11.66
CA THR A 76 6.92 3.34 11.70
C THR A 76 7.37 4.52 12.55
N ASP A 77 6.43 5.29 13.10
CA ASP A 77 6.69 6.45 13.97
C ASP A 77 6.94 6.07 15.45
N GLU A 78 6.73 4.80 15.79
CA GLU A 78 7.09 4.19 17.06
C GLU A 78 7.79 2.85 16.80
N VAL A 79 8.82 2.50 17.58
CA VAL A 79 9.51 1.21 17.45
C VAL A 79 8.69 0.11 18.14
N ARG A 80 7.60 -0.28 17.51
CA ARG A 80 6.68 -1.33 17.95
C ARG A 80 6.59 -2.43 16.89
N VAL A 81 6.65 -3.69 17.31
CA VAL A 81 6.52 -4.85 16.42
C VAL A 81 5.21 -5.57 16.73
N PRO A 82 4.07 -5.18 16.11
CA PRO A 82 2.78 -5.87 16.28
C PRO A 82 2.87 -7.33 15.80
N SER A 83 2.04 -8.20 16.37
CA SER A 83 1.95 -9.59 15.94
C SER A 83 1.31 -9.73 14.56
N ALA A 84 1.48 -10.89 13.91
CA ALA A 84 0.81 -11.19 12.66
C ALA A 84 -0.73 -11.14 12.79
N ASP A 85 -1.28 -11.58 13.92
CA ASP A 85 -2.73 -11.57 14.18
C ASP A 85 -3.28 -10.14 14.33
N GLU A 86 -2.53 -9.26 15.00
CA GLU A 86 -2.89 -7.84 15.13
C GLU A 86 -2.92 -7.16 13.76
N LEU A 87 -1.89 -7.42 12.94
CA LEU A 87 -1.82 -6.91 11.57
C LEU A 87 -2.94 -7.47 10.70
N THR A 88 -3.22 -8.77 10.80
CA THR A 88 -4.30 -9.45 10.05
C THR A 88 -5.65 -8.84 10.37
N THR A 89 -5.98 -8.70 11.65
CA THR A 89 -7.25 -8.13 12.12
C THR A 89 -7.43 -6.70 11.61
N ALA A 90 -6.37 -5.89 11.69
CA ALA A 90 -6.42 -4.51 11.21
C ALA A 90 -6.58 -4.43 9.68
N THR A 91 -5.86 -5.27 8.94
CA THR A 91 -5.94 -5.35 7.47
C THR A 91 -7.33 -5.80 7.01
N VAL A 92 -7.85 -6.92 7.52
CA VAL A 92 -9.16 -7.47 7.09
C VAL A 92 -10.28 -6.46 7.30
N ARG A 93 -10.24 -5.69 8.39
CA ARG A 93 -11.20 -4.62 8.64
C ARG A 93 -11.20 -3.56 7.53
N ILE A 94 -10.03 -3.16 7.05
CA ILE A 94 -9.89 -2.19 5.95
C ILE A 94 -10.31 -2.83 4.64
N LEU A 95 -9.82 -4.04 4.35
CA LEU A 95 -10.06 -4.69 3.08
C LEU A 95 -11.53 -5.01 2.81
N ARG A 96 -12.29 -5.33 3.85
CA ARG A 96 -13.75 -5.52 3.75
C ARG A 96 -14.49 -4.24 3.35
N ALA A 97 -13.95 -3.06 3.62
CA ALA A 97 -14.57 -1.79 3.23
C ALA A 97 -14.45 -1.52 1.72
N PHE A 98 -13.55 -2.20 1.00
CA PHE A 98 -13.51 -2.11 -0.46
C PHE A 98 -14.65 -2.88 -1.15
N GLU A 99 -15.32 -3.80 -0.45
CA GLU A 99 -16.41 -4.63 -0.99
C GLU A 99 -16.04 -5.35 -2.30
N MET A 100 -14.78 -5.78 -2.41
CA MET A 100 -14.22 -6.44 -3.60
C MET A 100 -14.04 -7.94 -3.42
N PRO A 101 -13.98 -8.71 -4.52
CA PRO A 101 -13.63 -10.13 -4.48
C PRO A 101 -12.23 -10.34 -3.85
N PRO A 102 -12.05 -11.37 -3.00
CA PRO A 102 -10.75 -11.70 -2.39
C PRO A 102 -9.63 -11.89 -3.42
N GLU A 103 -9.94 -12.38 -4.61
CA GLU A 103 -8.96 -12.61 -5.69
C GLU A 103 -8.38 -11.30 -6.23
N VAL A 104 -9.22 -10.26 -6.32
CA VAL A 104 -8.81 -8.91 -6.73
C VAL A 104 -7.90 -8.32 -5.65
N LEU A 105 -8.34 -8.36 -4.40
CA LEU A 105 -7.57 -7.83 -3.27
C LEU A 105 -6.24 -8.58 -3.08
N GLY A 106 -6.24 -9.90 -3.18
CA GLY A 106 -5.05 -10.73 -3.01
C GLY A 106 -4.01 -10.58 -4.12
N SER A 107 -4.41 -10.14 -5.31
CA SER A 107 -3.48 -9.89 -6.44
C SER A 107 -2.96 -8.44 -6.49
N GLN A 108 -3.67 -7.50 -5.87
CA GLN A 108 -3.39 -6.07 -6.02
C GLN A 108 -3.01 -5.35 -4.72
N VAL A 109 -3.20 -5.97 -3.54
CA VAL A 109 -2.84 -5.38 -2.25
C VAL A 109 -1.64 -6.09 -1.64
N VAL A 110 -0.64 -5.30 -1.21
CA VAL A 110 0.56 -5.77 -0.51
C VAL A 110 0.62 -5.11 0.87
N LEU A 111 0.92 -5.85 1.92
CA LEU A 111 1.08 -5.27 3.27
C LEU A 111 2.50 -4.74 3.48
N THR A 112 2.61 -3.50 3.95
CA THR A 112 3.91 -2.85 4.16
C THR A 112 3.99 -2.15 5.51
N PRO A 113 5.20 -1.77 5.96
CA PRO A 113 5.34 -0.67 6.90
C PRO A 113 4.73 0.62 6.32
N ALA A 114 4.33 1.53 7.20
CA ALA A 114 3.73 2.82 6.86
C ALA A 114 4.73 3.78 6.21
N CYS A 115 6.03 3.65 6.46
CA CYS A 115 7.10 4.40 5.81
C CYS A 115 8.43 3.62 5.92
N GLY A 116 9.56 4.28 5.67
CA GLY A 116 10.88 3.69 5.87
C GLY A 116 11.15 3.34 7.34
N LEU A 117 11.96 2.30 7.55
CA LEU A 117 12.41 1.85 8.86
C LEU A 117 13.78 2.45 9.24
N ALA A 118 14.10 3.62 8.70
CA ALA A 118 15.35 4.32 9.02
C ALA A 118 15.39 4.61 10.52
N GLY A 119 16.47 4.21 11.20
CA GLY A 119 16.63 4.37 12.65
C GLY A 119 16.13 3.18 13.50
N TRP A 120 15.49 2.18 12.89
CA TRP A 120 15.16 0.94 13.58
C TRP A 120 16.38 0.03 13.71
N SER A 121 16.43 -0.80 14.75
CA SER A 121 17.40 -1.89 14.80
C SER A 121 17.07 -2.94 13.74
N VAL A 122 18.11 -3.57 13.16
CA VAL A 122 17.96 -4.64 12.16
C VAL A 122 17.08 -5.78 12.69
N ALA A 123 17.24 -6.15 13.96
CA ALA A 123 16.45 -7.20 14.59
C ALA A 123 14.94 -6.86 14.66
N SER A 124 14.59 -5.63 15.06
CA SER A 124 13.18 -5.21 15.11
C SER A 124 12.58 -5.05 13.72
N ALA A 125 13.34 -4.50 12.76
CA ALA A 125 12.91 -4.37 11.38
C ALA A 125 12.65 -5.74 10.73
N ALA A 126 13.57 -6.70 10.89
CA ALA A 126 13.40 -8.06 10.36
C ALA A 126 12.16 -8.75 10.95
N ARG A 127 11.96 -8.65 12.27
CA ARG A 127 10.76 -9.22 12.93
C ARG A 127 9.47 -8.59 12.42
N LEU A 128 9.43 -7.28 12.19
CA LEU A 128 8.25 -6.62 11.63
C LEU A 128 7.94 -7.15 10.22
N LEU A 129 8.94 -7.28 9.37
CA LEU A 129 8.78 -7.80 8.01
C LEU A 129 8.31 -9.26 8.01
N THR A 130 8.84 -10.11 8.91
CA THR A 130 8.33 -11.47 9.11
C THR A 130 6.86 -11.47 9.51
N ASN A 131 6.46 -10.62 10.46
CA ASN A 131 5.07 -10.56 10.91
C ASN A 131 4.13 -10.05 9.80
N LEU A 132 4.57 -9.09 8.98
CA LEU A 132 3.81 -8.63 7.80
C LEU A 132 3.64 -9.75 6.75
N GLN A 133 4.70 -10.52 6.49
CA GLN A 133 4.63 -11.67 5.58
C GLN A 133 3.62 -12.71 6.08
N GLN A 134 3.68 -13.06 7.37
CA GLN A 134 2.74 -14.00 7.99
C GLN A 134 1.30 -13.48 7.93
N ALA A 135 1.09 -12.19 8.24
CA ALA A 135 -0.22 -11.56 8.16
C ALA A 135 -0.79 -11.60 6.73
N GLY A 136 0.03 -11.43 5.69
CA GLY A 136 -0.43 -11.54 4.30
C GLY A 136 -1.05 -12.90 3.98
N GLY A 137 -0.46 -13.99 4.49
CA GLY A 137 -1.03 -15.34 4.36
C GLY A 137 -2.38 -15.47 5.08
N LEU A 138 -2.43 -15.06 6.35
CA LEU A 138 -3.64 -15.13 7.17
C LEU A 138 -4.80 -14.27 6.63
N VAL A 139 -4.49 -13.09 6.08
CA VAL A 139 -5.49 -12.22 5.43
C VAL A 139 -6.11 -12.91 4.22
N THR A 140 -5.29 -13.59 3.41
CA THR A 140 -5.78 -14.33 2.24
C THR A 140 -6.76 -15.43 2.65
N GLU A 141 -6.43 -16.18 3.70
CA GLU A 141 -7.29 -17.21 4.27
C GLU A 141 -8.61 -16.63 4.82
N GLN A 142 -8.55 -15.52 5.56
CA GLN A 142 -9.72 -14.89 6.18
C GLN A 142 -10.65 -14.16 5.21
N LEU A 143 -10.17 -13.74 4.04
CA LEU A 143 -11.01 -13.14 3.00
C LEU A 143 -11.71 -14.21 2.15
N ALA A 144 -11.11 -15.40 1.99
CA ALA A 144 -11.67 -16.48 1.21
C ALA A 144 -12.76 -17.30 1.95
N GLY A 145 -12.82 -17.20 3.29
CA GLY A 145 -13.80 -17.87 4.14
C GLY A 145 -14.98 -16.98 4.54
#